data_AF-A0A090EQZ2-F1
#
_entry.id   AF-A0A090EQZ2-F1
#
_cell.length_a   1.000
_cell.length_b   1.000
_cell.length_c   1.000
_cell.angle_alpha   90.00
_cell.angle_beta   90.00
_cell.angle_gamma   90.00
#
_symmetry.space_group_name_H-M   'P 1'
#
loop_
_entity.id
_entity.type
_entity.pdbx_description
1 polymer ?
#
loop_
_entity_poly.entity_id
_entity_poly.type
_entity_poly.pdbx_seq_one_letter_code
_entity_poly.pdbx_strand_id
1 'polypeptide(L)' 'MAEDKQERDARLKAEKEFRVRFLVKETGITETQARDLVDMIGIDAGSLLREARLLKKK' A
#
# COMPACT_ATOMS: atom_id res chain seq x y z
N MET A 1 12.26 6.31 26.71
CA MET A 1 11.15 6.40 25.74
C MET A 1 11.66 6.01 24.34
N ALA A 2 11.92 4.72 24.11
CA ALA A 2 12.30 4.19 22.79
C ALA A 2 11.21 3.27 22.21
N GLU A 3 10.28 2.82 23.06
CA GLU A 3 9.19 1.88 22.73
C GLU A 3 8.15 2.51 21.77
N ASP A 4 7.92 3.82 21.86
CA ASP A 4 6.94 4.54 21.03
C ASP A 4 7.28 4.57 19.53
N LYS A 5 8.58 4.62 19.18
CA LYS A 5 9.01 4.65 17.77
C LYS A 5 8.88 3.29 17.10
N GLN A 6 9.33 2.22 17.78
CA GLN A 6 9.24 0.86 17.22
C GLN A 6 7.79 0.42 17.01
N GLU A 7 6.88 0.78 17.94
CA GLU A 7 5.46 0.43 17.80
C GLU A 7 4.79 1.19 16.65
N ARG A 8 5.15 2.48 16.46
CA ARG A 8 4.68 3.27 15.32
C ARG A 8 5.17 2.73 13.98
N ASP A 9 6.45 2.40 13.88
CA ASP A 9 7.02 1.80 12.66
C ASP A 9 6.38 0.43 12.35
N ALA A 10 6.12 -0.39 13.37
CA ALA A 10 5.42 -1.66 13.19
C ALA A 10 3.98 -1.47 12.69
N ARG A 11 3.25 -0.49 13.24
CA ARG A 11 1.90 -0.14 12.78
C ARG A 11 1.89 0.35 11.34
N LEU A 12 2.79 1.25 10.99
CA LEU A 12 2.92 1.77 9.62
C LEU A 12 3.27 0.65 8.64
N LYS A 13 4.14 -0.27 9.03
CA LYS A 13 4.50 -1.43 8.20
C LYS A 13 3.30 -2.36 7.98
N ALA A 14 2.55 -2.68 9.03
CA ALA A 14 1.34 -3.50 8.93
C ALA A 14 0.27 -2.84 8.06
N GLU A 15 0.10 -1.52 8.15
CA GLU A 15 -0.85 -0.77 7.34
C GLU A 15 -0.44 -0.72 5.86
N LYS A 16 0.86 -0.55 5.57
CA LYS A 16 1.41 -0.67 4.21
C LYS A 16 1.14 -2.06 3.64
N GLU A 17 1.42 -3.13 4.39
CA GLU A 17 1.18 -4.50 3.92
C GLU A 17 -0.31 -4.80 3.70
N PHE A 18 -1.18 -4.27 4.56
CA PHE A 18 -2.63 -4.37 4.38
C PHE A 18 -3.07 -3.69 3.08
N ARG A 19 -2.56 -2.48 2.80
CA ARG A 19 -2.84 -1.75 1.54
C ARG A 19 -2.36 -2.51 0.32
N VAL A 20 -1.15 -3.07 0.37
CA VAL A 20 -0.58 -3.86 -0.74
C VAL A 20 -1.51 -5.05 -1.06
N ARG A 21 -1.86 -5.85 -0.05
CA ARG A 21 -2.77 -6.99 -0.24
C ARG A 21 -4.15 -6.59 -0.73
N PHE A 22 -4.69 -5.48 -0.21
CA PHE A 22 -5.96 -4.93 -0.66
C PHE A 22 -5.93 -4.57 -2.15
N LEU A 23 -4.88 -3.87 -2.61
CA LEU A 23 -4.74 -3.48 -4.01
C LEU A 23 -4.60 -4.68 -4.94
N VAL A 24 -3.78 -5.65 -4.58
CA VAL A 24 -3.61 -6.90 -5.36
C VAL A 24 -4.95 -7.61 -5.49
N LYS A 25 -5.73 -7.72 -4.41
CA LYS A 25 -7.02 -8.40 -4.43
C LYS A 25 -8.09 -7.63 -5.20
N GLU A 26 -8.19 -6.32 -5.00
CA GLU A 26 -9.24 -5.48 -5.59
C GLU A 26 -9.00 -5.15 -7.06
N THR A 27 -7.74 -5.00 -7.46
CA THR A 27 -7.40 -4.56 -8.82
C THR A 27 -6.78 -5.66 -9.65
N GLY A 28 -6.12 -6.64 -9.03
CA GLY A 28 -5.42 -7.73 -9.71
C GLY A 28 -4.03 -7.34 -10.21
N ILE A 29 -3.44 -6.23 -9.72
CA ILE A 29 -2.04 -5.89 -9.99
C ILE A 29 -1.08 -6.77 -9.17
N THR A 30 0.20 -6.76 -9.51
CA THR A 30 1.22 -7.51 -8.76
C THR A 30 1.53 -6.87 -7.40
N GLU A 31 2.00 -7.66 -6.43
CA GLU A 31 2.42 -7.16 -5.11
C GLU A 31 3.52 -6.09 -5.23
N THR A 32 4.44 -6.25 -6.17
CA THR A 32 5.51 -5.26 -6.42
C THR A 32 4.92 -3.93 -6.89
N GLN A 33 3.99 -3.95 -7.84
CA GLN A 33 3.31 -2.72 -8.29
C GLN A 33 2.48 -2.08 -7.18
N ALA A 34 1.78 -2.89 -6.39
CA ALA A 34 1.01 -2.38 -5.25
C ALA A 34 1.91 -1.74 -4.19
N ARG A 35 3.08 -2.33 -3.93
CA ARG A 35 4.06 -1.77 -2.98
C ARG A 35 4.68 -0.47 -3.49
N ASP A 36 5.00 -0.41 -4.77
CA ASP A 36 5.53 0.79 -5.42
C ASP A 36 4.51 1.95 -5.36
N LEU A 37 3.24 1.66 -5.62
CA LEU A 37 2.14 2.63 -5.47
C LEU A 37 2.00 3.13 -4.03
N VAL A 38 2.06 2.24 -3.04
CA VAL A 38 1.95 2.59 -1.62
C VAL A 38 3.15 3.42 -1.17
N ASP A 39 4.33 3.19 -1.73
CA ASP A 39 5.52 3.99 -1.39
C ASP A 39 5.53 5.35 -2.11
N MET A 40 5.07 5.40 -3.37
CA MET A 40 5.02 6.62 -4.17
C MET A 40 3.89 7.58 -3.77
N ILE A 41 2.70 7.05 -3.46
CA ILE A 41 1.47 7.84 -3.24
C ILE A 41 1.10 7.88 -1.75
N GLY A 42 1.54 6.89 -0.97
CA GLY A 42 1.16 6.71 0.42
C GLY A 42 0.03 5.69 0.59
N ILE A 43 -0.72 5.82 1.70
CA ILE A 43 -1.71 4.82 2.16
C ILE A 43 -3.17 5.19 1.83
N ASP A 44 -3.37 6.24 1.03
CA ASP A 44 -4.70 6.71 0.64
C ASP A 44 -5.38 5.72 -0.35
N ALA A 45 -6.48 5.10 0.09
CA ALA A 45 -7.12 4.03 -0.66
C ALA A 45 -7.72 4.51 -2.00
N GLY A 46 -8.24 5.75 -2.05
CA GLY A 46 -8.86 6.30 -3.27
C GLY A 46 -7.84 6.51 -4.39
N SER A 47 -6.71 7.12 -4.03
CA SER A 47 -5.60 7.37 -4.95
C SER A 47 -4.96 6.06 -5.40
N LEU A 48 -4.72 5.14 -4.47
CA LEU A 48 -4.13 3.83 -4.78
C LEU A 48 -5.02 3.00 -5.72
N LEU A 49 -6.34 2.95 -5.48
CA LEU A 49 -7.26 2.19 -6.35
C LEU A 49 -7.33 2.77 -7.76
N ARG A 50 -7.31 4.11 -7.89
CA ARG A 50 -7.32 4.77 -9.19
C ARG A 50 -6.09 4.41 -10.00
N GLU A 51 -4.91 4.57 -9.40
CA GLU A 51 -3.64 4.30 -10.06
C GLU A 51 -3.45 2.80 -10.36
N ALA A 52 -3.84 1.92 -9.42
CA ALA A 52 -3.82 0.47 -9.64
C ALA A 52 -4.74 0.03 -10.79
N ARG A 53 -5.94 0.63 -10.93
CA ARG A 53 -6.82 0.38 -12.08
C ARG A 53 -6.25 0.89 -13.40
N LEU A 54 -5.54 2.02 -13.38
CA LEU A 54 -4.84 2.53 -14.56
C LEU A 54 -3.69 1.62 -14.97
N LEU A 55 -2.91 1.12 -14.01
CA LEU A 55 -1.83 0.17 -14.24
C LEU A 55 -2.32 -1.14 -14.88
N LYS A 56 -3.48 -1.66 -14.46
CA LYS A 56 -4.06 -2.87 -15.06
C LYS A 56 -4.56 -2.67 -16.50
N LYS A 57 -4.89 -1.43 -16.88
CA LYS A 57 -5.36 -1.11 -18.24
C LYS A 57 -4.23 -0.99 -19.26
N LYS A 58 -2.97 -0.91 -18.80
CA LYS A 58 -1.78 -1.04 -19.64
C LYS A 58 -1.42 -2.50 -19.81
#